data_AF-A0A3P8IPP2-F1
#
_entry.id   AF-A0A3P8IPP2-F1
#
_cell.length_a   1.000
_cell.length_b   1.000
_cell.length_c   1.000
_cell.angle_alpha   90.00
_cell.angle_beta   90.00
_cell.angle_gamma   90.00
#
_symmetry.space_group_name_H-M   'P 1'
#
loop_
_entity.id
_entity.type
_entity.pdbx_description
1 polymer ?
#
loop_
_entity_poly.entity_id
_entity_poly.type
_entity_poly.pdbx_seq_one_letter_code
_entity_poly.pdbx_strand_id
1 'polypeptide(L)'
;MLWKVGETPWDSKKIIATLKNQPGSGPLSPAVVTSANPQEAVALLGDGTSVMLNMDGVRWARRFISDTQQGATPRKVTDVVQTGQQIWVRQVGSSWWLSQVPDVNSALVSINPQNGAIIALVGGFDFNQSKFNRATQALRQVGSNIKPFLYTAAMIKA
;
A
#
# COMPACT_ATOMS: atom_id res chain seq x y z
N MET A 1 -0.91 -2.71 -17.43
CA MET A 1 -1.43 -3.97 -18.03
C MET A 1 -0.30 -4.57 -18.84
N LEU A 2 0.03 -5.84 -18.62
CA LEU A 2 1.07 -6.55 -19.38
C LEU A 2 0.53 -7.10 -20.71
N TRP A 3 -0.76 -7.47 -20.74
CA TRP A 3 -1.53 -7.78 -21.94
C TRP A 3 -2.98 -7.35 -21.74
N LYS A 4 -3.74 -7.24 -22.83
CA LYS A 4 -5.17 -6.90 -22.80
C LYS A 4 -6.06 -8.14 -22.89
N VAL A 5 -7.30 -8.00 -22.44
CA VAL A 5 -8.34 -9.02 -22.62
C VAL A 5 -8.53 -9.29 -24.11
N GLY A 6 -8.31 -10.53 -24.54
CA GLY A 6 -8.39 -10.97 -25.94
C GLY A 6 -7.03 -11.08 -26.66
N GLU A 7 -5.94 -10.56 -26.06
CA GLU A 7 -4.57 -10.84 -26.52
C GLU A 7 -4.07 -12.17 -25.96
N THR A 8 -3.05 -12.74 -26.59
CA THR A 8 -2.39 -13.95 -26.08
C THR A 8 -1.77 -13.66 -24.71
N PRO A 9 -2.16 -14.40 -23.65
CA PRO A 9 -1.58 -14.22 -22.33
C PRO A 9 -0.06 -14.43 -22.34
N TRP A 10 0.64 -13.69 -21.51
CA TRP A 10 2.08 -13.89 -21.34
C TRP A 10 2.36 -15.22 -20.63
N ASP A 11 3.44 -15.89 -21.04
CA ASP A 11 3.93 -17.09 -20.33
C ASP A 11 4.34 -16.73 -18.89
N SER A 12 4.12 -17.67 -17.97
CA SER A 12 4.47 -17.54 -16.55
C SER A 12 5.93 -17.17 -16.35
N LYS A 13 6.85 -17.70 -17.17
CA LYS A 13 8.28 -17.34 -17.11
C LYS A 13 8.51 -15.86 -17.38
N LYS A 14 7.82 -15.31 -18.39
CA LYS A 14 7.92 -13.89 -18.76
C LYS A 14 7.31 -12.99 -17.68
N ILE A 15 6.19 -13.40 -17.10
CA ILE A 15 5.56 -12.70 -15.97
C ILE A 15 6.53 -12.65 -14.78
N ILE A 16 7.06 -13.80 -14.35
CA ILE A 16 7.98 -13.91 -13.22
C ILE A 16 9.24 -13.06 -13.45
N ALA A 17 9.83 -13.14 -14.64
CA ALA A 17 11.00 -12.32 -14.98
C ALA A 17 10.71 -10.82 -14.89
N THR A 18 9.50 -10.39 -15.28
CA THR A 18 9.07 -8.99 -15.17
C THR A 18 8.89 -8.59 -13.71
N LEU A 19 8.22 -9.42 -12.91
CA LEU A 19 7.97 -9.16 -11.49
C LEU A 19 9.25 -9.14 -10.66
N LYS A 20 10.29 -9.91 -11.03
CA LYS A 20 11.60 -9.87 -10.35
C LYS A 20 12.29 -8.50 -10.45
N ASN A 21 12.02 -7.73 -11.50
CA ASN A 21 12.57 -6.38 -11.65
C ASN A 21 11.83 -5.34 -10.80
N GLN A 22 10.72 -5.72 -10.16
CA GLN A 22 9.94 -4.85 -9.30
C GLN A 22 9.88 -5.46 -7.90
N PRO A 23 10.78 -5.07 -6.98
CA PRO A 23 10.72 -5.58 -5.62
C PRO A 23 9.40 -5.22 -4.93
N GLY A 24 9.02 -6.03 -3.95
CA GLY A 24 7.89 -5.73 -3.07
C GLY A 24 8.06 -4.37 -2.38
N SER A 25 6.94 -3.74 -2.03
CA SER A 25 6.96 -2.46 -1.32
C SER A 25 6.29 -2.58 0.04
N GLY A 26 7.09 -2.50 1.11
CA GLY A 26 6.63 -2.79 2.47
C GLY A 26 5.95 -4.16 2.55
N PRO A 27 4.70 -4.26 3.02
CA PRO A 27 3.96 -5.53 3.08
C PRO A 27 3.35 -5.96 1.73
N LEU A 28 3.60 -5.22 0.65
CA LEU A 28 2.94 -5.42 -0.64
C LEU A 28 3.81 -6.24 -1.58
N SER A 29 3.23 -7.30 -2.13
CA SER A 29 3.84 -8.14 -3.15
C SER A 29 3.25 -7.82 -4.52
N PRO A 30 4.08 -7.66 -5.57
CA PRO A 30 3.57 -7.43 -6.91
C PRO A 30 3.08 -8.76 -7.51
N ALA A 31 1.96 -8.71 -8.19
CA ALA A 31 1.34 -9.88 -8.82
C ALA A 31 0.75 -9.51 -10.18
N VAL A 32 0.50 -10.50 -11.02
CA VAL A 32 -0.19 -10.32 -12.30
C VAL A 32 -1.41 -11.21 -12.36
N VAL A 33 -2.56 -10.62 -12.68
CA VAL A 33 -3.82 -11.35 -12.81
C VAL A 33 -3.79 -12.24 -14.04
N THR A 34 -3.83 -13.56 -13.84
CA THR A 34 -3.81 -14.55 -14.92
C THR A 34 -5.23 -14.94 -15.35
N SER A 35 -6.16 -15.01 -14.40
CA SER A 35 -7.59 -15.23 -14.66
C SER A 35 -8.45 -14.36 -13.75
N ALA A 36 -9.63 -13.96 -14.24
CA ALA A 36 -10.61 -13.21 -13.46
C ALA A 36 -12.03 -13.55 -13.92
N ASN A 37 -12.92 -13.79 -12.97
CA ASN A 37 -14.34 -13.96 -13.16
C ASN A 37 -15.10 -13.10 -12.14
N PRO A 38 -16.44 -12.99 -12.18
CA PRO A 38 -17.19 -12.14 -11.26
C PRO A 38 -17.02 -12.47 -9.76
N GLN A 39 -16.63 -13.69 -9.41
CA GLN A 39 -16.54 -14.19 -8.04
C GLN A 39 -15.11 -14.14 -7.47
N GLU A 40 -14.11 -14.39 -8.32
CA GLU A 40 -12.71 -14.52 -7.95
C GLU A 40 -11.74 -14.15 -9.08
N ALA A 41 -10.50 -13.87 -8.71
CA ALA A 41 -9.38 -13.70 -9.62
C ALA A 41 -8.16 -14.46 -9.10
N VAL A 42 -7.37 -15.00 -10.01
CA VAL A 42 -6.08 -15.63 -9.72
C VAL A 42 -4.96 -14.71 -10.17
N ALA A 43 -3.99 -14.48 -9.30
CA ALA A 43 -2.82 -13.67 -9.59
C ALA A 43 -1.53 -14.46 -9.34
N LEU A 44 -0.59 -14.37 -10.28
CA LEU A 44 0.74 -14.98 -10.18
C LEU A 44 1.72 -14.00 -9.53
N LEU A 45 2.40 -14.46 -8.47
CA LEU A 45 3.45 -13.72 -7.76
C LEU A 45 4.82 -13.90 -8.42
N GLY A 46 5.77 -13.03 -8.05
CA GLY A 46 7.14 -13.06 -8.56
C GLY A 46 7.96 -14.29 -8.14
N ASP A 47 7.51 -15.04 -7.13
CA ASP A 47 8.08 -16.32 -6.72
C ASP A 47 7.50 -17.52 -7.50
N GLY A 48 6.49 -17.27 -8.36
CA GLY A 48 5.79 -18.28 -9.15
C GLY A 48 4.58 -18.92 -8.45
N THR A 49 4.26 -18.51 -7.22
CA THR A 49 3.05 -18.95 -6.53
C THR A 49 1.82 -18.22 -7.08
N SER A 50 0.69 -18.93 -7.15
CA SER A 50 -0.59 -18.35 -7.54
C SER A 50 -1.42 -18.07 -6.29
N VAL A 51 -1.97 -16.88 -6.20
CA VAL A 51 -2.84 -16.46 -5.10
C VAL A 51 -4.24 -16.15 -5.62
N MET A 52 -5.23 -16.39 -4.77
CA MET A 52 -6.64 -16.17 -5.09
C MET A 52 -7.15 -14.91 -4.38
N LEU A 53 -7.82 -14.06 -5.14
CA LEU A 53 -8.51 -12.87 -4.67
C LEU A 53 -10.01 -13.10 -4.81
N ASN A 54 -10.71 -13.14 -3.69
CA ASN A 54 -12.16 -13.22 -3.64
C ASN A 54 -12.78 -11.84 -3.41
N MET A 55 -14.11 -11.77 -3.33
CA MET A 55 -14.82 -10.52 -3.06
C MET A 55 -14.37 -9.82 -1.78
N ASP A 56 -14.08 -10.53 -0.69
CA ASP A 56 -13.64 -9.92 0.57
C ASP A 56 -12.29 -9.20 0.40
N GLY A 57 -11.38 -9.80 -0.38
CA GLY A 57 -10.07 -9.23 -0.68
C GLY A 57 -10.09 -8.02 -1.62
N VAL A 58 -11.19 -7.74 -2.30
CA VAL A 58 -11.29 -6.65 -3.29
C VAL A 58 -12.38 -5.62 -3.01
N ARG A 59 -13.33 -5.90 -2.13
CA ARG A 59 -14.51 -5.06 -1.88
C ARG A 59 -14.16 -3.64 -1.43
N TRP A 60 -12.99 -3.45 -0.82
CA TRP A 60 -12.50 -2.15 -0.38
C TRP A 60 -12.14 -1.22 -1.56
N ALA A 61 -11.80 -1.78 -2.73
CA ALA A 61 -11.21 -1.06 -3.86
C ALA A 61 -12.25 -0.28 -4.67
N ARG A 62 -12.96 0.61 -3.99
CA ARG A 62 -13.83 1.62 -4.63
C ARG A 62 -12.96 2.55 -5.47
N ARG A 63 -13.44 2.89 -6.66
CA ARG A 63 -12.73 3.84 -7.53
C ARG A 63 -12.53 5.17 -6.81
N PHE A 64 -11.29 5.64 -6.75
CA PHE A 64 -10.97 6.98 -6.27
C PHE A 64 -11.53 8.04 -7.23
N ILE A 65 -12.18 9.08 -6.69
CA ILE A 65 -12.66 10.25 -7.43
C ILE A 65 -11.95 11.51 -6.93
N SER A 66 -11.95 11.71 -5.61
CA SER A 66 -11.22 12.79 -4.93
C SER A 66 -10.98 12.43 -3.45
N ASP A 67 -10.24 13.28 -2.73
CA ASP A 67 -9.96 13.10 -1.30
C ASP A 67 -11.22 13.02 -0.42
N THR A 68 -12.36 13.50 -0.92
CA THR A 68 -13.64 13.51 -0.22
C THR A 68 -14.71 12.62 -0.88
N GLN A 69 -14.41 11.97 -2.01
CA GLN A 69 -15.38 11.20 -2.79
C GLN A 69 -14.82 9.88 -3.33
N GLN A 70 -15.66 8.84 -3.25
CA GLN A 70 -15.38 7.50 -3.77
C GLN A 70 -16.53 7.03 -4.67
N GLY A 71 -16.20 6.23 -5.67
CA GLY A 71 -17.18 5.58 -6.56
C GLY A 71 -18.03 4.52 -5.86
N ALA A 72 -18.92 3.86 -6.59
CA ALA A 72 -19.76 2.80 -6.03
C ALA A 72 -18.94 1.63 -5.46
N THR A 73 -19.50 0.92 -4.48
CA THR A 73 -18.90 -0.30 -3.93
C THR A 73 -18.87 -1.40 -5.01
N PRO A 74 -17.70 -2.00 -5.29
CA PRO A 74 -17.59 -3.15 -6.19
C PRO A 74 -18.55 -4.28 -5.79
N ARG A 75 -19.22 -4.89 -6.78
CA ARG A 75 -20.13 -6.02 -6.57
C ARG A 75 -19.60 -7.31 -7.18
N LYS A 76 -18.62 -7.22 -8.06
CA LYS A 76 -17.94 -8.33 -8.71
C LYS A 76 -16.43 -8.11 -8.65
N VAL A 77 -15.65 -9.19 -8.64
CA VAL A 77 -14.19 -9.09 -8.68
C VAL A 77 -13.72 -8.42 -9.97
N THR A 78 -14.39 -8.71 -11.08
CA THR A 78 -14.13 -8.06 -12.38
C THR A 78 -14.44 -6.56 -12.44
N ASP A 79 -15.12 -5.99 -11.43
CA ASP A 79 -15.32 -4.54 -11.36
C ASP A 79 -14.01 -3.80 -11.01
N VAL A 80 -13.05 -4.50 -10.38
CA VAL A 80 -11.80 -3.89 -9.88
C VAL A 80 -10.55 -4.43 -10.54
N VAL A 81 -10.55 -5.70 -10.96
CA VAL A 81 -9.38 -6.36 -11.56
C VAL A 81 -9.72 -7.02 -12.88
N GLN A 82 -8.76 -7.03 -13.80
CA GLN A 82 -8.87 -7.66 -15.10
C GLN A 82 -7.63 -8.49 -15.40
N THR A 83 -7.77 -9.51 -16.25
CA THR A 83 -6.64 -10.32 -16.70
C THR A 83 -5.57 -9.46 -17.38
N GLY A 84 -4.32 -9.79 -17.12
CA GLY A 84 -3.16 -9.04 -17.59
C GLY A 84 -2.85 -7.78 -16.80
N GLN A 85 -3.64 -7.42 -15.78
CA GLN A 85 -3.25 -6.33 -14.87
C GLN A 85 -2.14 -6.77 -13.93
N GLN A 86 -1.14 -5.91 -13.79
CA GLN A 86 -0.20 -5.98 -12.69
C GLN A 86 -0.78 -5.21 -11.51
N ILE A 87 -0.86 -5.87 -10.37
CA ILE A 87 -1.50 -5.38 -9.15
C ILE A 87 -0.56 -5.56 -7.95
N TRP A 88 -0.92 -4.93 -6.85
CA TRP A 88 -0.30 -5.21 -5.55
C TRP A 88 -1.24 -6.07 -4.73
N VAL A 89 -0.71 -7.06 -4.04
CA VAL A 89 -1.45 -7.90 -3.11
C VAL A 89 -0.76 -7.93 -1.77
N ARG A 90 -1.52 -8.17 -0.71
CA ARG A 90 -0.97 -8.40 0.64
C ARG A 90 -1.72 -9.53 1.31
N GLN A 91 -1.04 -10.25 2.18
CA GLN A 91 -1.64 -11.29 2.99
C GLN A 91 -2.31 -10.68 4.23
N VAL A 92 -3.55 -11.06 4.49
CA VAL A 92 -4.34 -10.65 5.66
C VAL A 92 -4.88 -11.92 6.31
N GLY A 93 -4.23 -12.37 7.39
CA GLY A 93 -4.48 -13.69 7.97
C GLY A 93 -4.13 -14.80 6.99
N SER A 94 -5.10 -15.66 6.68
CA SER A 94 -4.96 -16.72 5.67
C SER A 94 -5.37 -16.30 4.25
N SER A 95 -5.90 -15.09 4.07
CA SER A 95 -6.48 -14.63 2.80
C SER A 95 -5.60 -13.59 2.11
N TRP A 96 -5.69 -13.51 0.78
CA TRP A 96 -5.01 -12.51 -0.03
C TRP A 96 -5.94 -11.38 -0.42
N TRP A 97 -5.47 -10.15 -0.27
CA TRP A 97 -6.23 -8.94 -0.55
C TRP A 97 -5.54 -8.16 -1.66
N LEU A 98 -6.34 -7.57 -2.54
CA LEU A 98 -5.87 -6.50 -3.42
C LEU A 98 -5.37 -5.35 -2.55
N SER A 99 -4.30 -4.71 -2.97
CA SER A 99 -3.70 -3.59 -2.26
C SER A 99 -3.19 -2.54 -3.22
N GLN A 100 -2.71 -1.43 -2.67
CA GLN A 100 -2.19 -0.31 -3.42
C GLN A 100 -1.05 0.31 -2.62
N VAL A 101 0.05 0.65 -3.31
CA VAL A 101 1.09 1.49 -2.73
C VAL A 101 0.48 2.87 -2.46
N PRO A 102 0.51 3.37 -1.23
CA PRO A 102 -0.13 4.64 -0.91
C PRO A 102 0.65 5.81 -1.53
N ASP A 103 -0.10 6.77 -2.09
CA ASP A 103 0.47 8.05 -2.55
C ASP A 103 0.87 8.94 -1.35
N VAL A 104 0.08 8.87 -0.29
CA VAL A 104 0.35 9.59 0.96
C VAL A 104 1.51 8.96 1.73
N ASN A 105 2.24 9.79 2.47
CA ASN A 105 3.35 9.34 3.31
C ASN A 105 3.12 9.70 4.78
N SER A 106 3.81 8.99 5.67
CA SER A 106 3.80 9.21 7.11
C SER A 106 5.22 9.09 7.68
N ALA A 107 5.41 9.54 8.91
CA ALA A 107 6.59 9.30 9.72
C ALA A 107 6.19 9.01 11.16
N LEU A 108 6.99 8.16 11.82
CA LEU A 108 6.82 7.82 13.22
C LEU A 108 8.19 7.87 13.92
N VAL A 109 8.21 8.43 15.11
CA VAL A 109 9.36 8.37 16.03
C VAL A 109 8.85 8.05 17.43
N SER A 110 9.53 7.13 18.11
CA SER A 110 9.31 6.82 19.53
C SER A 110 10.61 6.99 20.28
N ILE A 111 10.56 7.65 21.44
CA ILE A 111 11.72 8.11 22.19
C ILE A 111 11.53 7.78 23.67
N ASN A 112 12.58 7.34 24.35
CA ASN A 112 12.59 7.26 25.81
C ASN A 112 12.68 8.69 26.40
N PRO A 113 11.68 9.14 27.19
CA PRO A 113 11.66 10.50 27.72
C PRO A 113 12.72 10.79 28.78
N GLN A 114 13.32 9.76 29.40
CA GLN A 114 14.32 9.91 30.47
C GLN A 114 15.71 10.22 29.94
N ASN A 115 16.08 9.69 28.75
CA ASN A 115 17.43 9.82 28.20
C ASN A 115 17.49 10.20 26.72
N GLY A 116 16.35 10.37 26.05
CA GLY A 116 16.28 10.76 24.64
C GLY A 116 16.62 9.65 23.64
N ALA A 117 16.81 8.40 24.08
CA ALA A 117 17.12 7.29 23.18
C ALA A 117 15.96 7.00 22.22
N ILE A 118 16.26 6.85 20.92
CA ILE A 118 15.28 6.48 19.90
C ILE A 118 14.97 4.99 20.04
N ILE A 119 13.69 4.67 20.30
CA ILE A 119 13.18 3.29 20.42
C ILE A 119 12.74 2.77 19.05
N ALA A 120 12.09 3.61 18.26
CA ALA A 120 11.64 3.28 16.91
C ALA A 120 11.68 4.52 16.01
N LEU A 121 12.03 4.31 14.74
CA LEU A 121 12.11 5.37 13.72
C LEU A 121 11.62 4.84 12.37
N VAL A 122 10.57 5.45 11.83
CA VAL A 122 10.00 5.14 10.51
C VAL A 122 9.90 6.44 9.72
N GLY A 123 10.63 6.54 8.61
CA GLY A 123 10.75 7.77 7.81
C GLY A 123 9.79 7.87 6.61
N GLY A 124 9.03 6.83 6.31
CA GLY A 124 8.17 6.73 5.14
C GLY A 124 7.52 5.35 5.03
N PHE A 125 6.73 5.14 3.96
CA PHE A 125 6.06 3.86 3.72
C PHE A 125 7.06 2.72 3.46
N ASP A 126 8.06 2.97 2.61
CA ASP A 126 9.08 2.00 2.24
C ASP A 126 10.41 2.70 1.92
N PHE A 127 11.49 2.22 2.53
CA PHE A 127 12.83 2.73 2.34
C PHE A 127 13.37 2.48 0.93
N ASN A 128 12.97 1.37 0.30
CA ASN A 128 13.39 1.05 -1.06
C ASN A 128 12.77 2.01 -2.09
N GLN A 129 11.59 2.55 -1.79
CA GLN A 129 10.94 3.58 -2.60
C GLN A 129 11.56 4.96 -2.38
N SER A 130 11.91 5.29 -1.14
CA SER A 130 12.51 6.58 -0.80
C SER A 130 13.39 6.49 0.43
N LYS A 131 14.66 6.88 0.28
CA LYS A 131 15.63 6.98 1.39
C LYS A 131 15.46 8.26 2.22
N PHE A 132 14.51 9.14 1.85
CA PHE A 132 14.25 10.38 2.57
C PHE A 132 13.50 10.09 3.89
N ASN A 133 14.14 10.42 5.01
CA ASN A 133 13.62 10.17 6.34
C ASN A 133 12.78 11.35 6.83
N ARG A 134 11.46 11.27 6.68
CA ARG A 134 10.54 12.33 7.09
C ARG A 134 10.49 12.58 8.60
N ALA A 135 10.88 11.61 9.43
CA ALA A 135 10.90 11.79 10.88
C ALA A 135 11.98 12.77 11.35
N THR A 136 13.04 12.97 10.55
CA THR A 136 14.18 13.84 10.90
C THR A 136 14.40 14.98 9.90
N GLN A 137 14.03 14.79 8.63
CA GLN A 137 14.36 15.72 7.55
C GLN A 137 13.16 16.55 7.06
N ALA A 138 11.92 16.10 7.28
CA ALA A 138 10.74 16.82 6.78
C ALA A 138 10.31 17.92 7.74
N LEU A 139 10.40 19.17 7.29
CA LEU A 139 9.80 20.31 8.00
C LEU A 139 8.32 20.42 7.64
N ARG A 140 7.45 20.41 8.65
CA ARG A 140 5.99 20.52 8.52
C ARG A 140 5.43 21.45 9.58
N GLN A 141 4.32 22.11 9.27
CA GLN A 141 3.57 22.86 10.27
C GLN A 141 3.03 21.90 11.33
N VAL A 142 3.31 22.18 12.59
CA VAL A 142 2.87 21.37 13.74
C VAL A 142 1.38 21.53 14.06
N GLY A 143 0.76 22.63 13.62
CA GLY A 143 -0.64 22.95 13.89
C GLY A 143 -0.95 22.98 15.40
N SER A 144 -2.10 22.44 15.79
CA SER A 144 -2.53 22.43 17.19
C SER A 144 -1.63 21.60 18.12
N ASN A 145 -0.72 20.77 17.60
CA ASN A 145 0.19 19.97 18.43
C ASN A 145 1.19 20.82 19.23
N ILE A 146 1.38 22.11 18.89
CA ILE A 146 2.23 23.03 19.64
C ILE A 146 1.58 23.55 20.93
N LYS A 147 0.24 23.44 21.05
CA LYS A 147 -0.53 24.07 22.13
C LYS A 147 -0.04 23.71 23.54
N PRO A 148 0.35 22.45 23.87
CA PRO A 148 0.86 22.12 25.19
C PRO A 148 2.01 23.03 25.62
N PHE A 149 2.98 23.32 24.74
CA PHE A 149 4.10 24.21 25.06
C PHE A 149 3.65 25.64 25.35
N LEU A 150 2.67 26.16 24.59
CA LEU A 150 2.12 27.49 24.80
C LEU A 150 1.40 27.59 26.16
N TYR A 151 0.59 26.59 26.50
CA TYR A 151 -0.11 26.56 27.78
C TYR A 151 0.85 26.39 28.96
N THR A 152 1.88 25.53 28.84
CA THR A 152 2.92 25.40 29.86
C THR A 152 3.65 26.72 30.08
N ALA A 153 3.99 27.45 29.02
CA ALA A 153 4.62 28.77 29.14
C ALA A 153 3.71 29.80 29.86
N ALA A 154 2.39 29.72 29.66
CA ALA A 154 1.44 30.55 30.37
C ALA A 154 1.36 30.19 31.87
N MET A 155 1.35 28.90 32.19
CA MET A 155 1.33 28.42 33.59
C MET A 155 2.60 28.78 34.36
N ILE A 156 3.77 28.80 33.71
CA ILE A 156 5.04 29.17 34.37
C ILE A 156 5.10 30.67 34.70
N LYS A 157 4.35 31.50 33.97
CA LYS A 157 4.32 32.96 34.16
C LYS A 157 3.21 33.44 35.11
N ALA A 158 2.31 32.56 35.51
CA ALA A 158 1.25 32.83 36.49
C ALA A 158 1.74 32.51 37.91
#